data_AF-A0A5M8SKB9-F1
#
_entry.id   AF-A0A5M8SKB9-F1
#
_cell.length_a   1.000
_cell.length_b   1.000
_cell.length_c   1.000
_cell.angle_alpha   90.00
_cell.angle_beta   90.00
_cell.angle_gamma   90.00
#
_symmetry.space_group_name_H-M   'P 1'
#
loop_
_entity.id
_entity.type
_entity.pdbx_description
1 polymer ?
#
loop_
_entity_poly.entity_id
_entity_poly.type
_entity_poly.pdbx_seq_one_letter_code
_entity_poly.pdbx_strand_id
1 'polypeptide(L)'
;MEVRDKSGNVIASSNPPESRRFDNMIIHGGDFAGLELEGISFDGSDLQFSDFTNANLYGANLSDTDLSYCVLAGADLRFSFMDNVKFCGADLRGARFGLGELGGGLCIYSADFSGANLEGADFTGATYGPETVFPTGFDPKVYGLTPMTPRDAAGPA
;
A
#
# COMPACT_ATOMS: atom_id res chain seq x y z
N MET A 1 13.07 -3.41 -14.29
CA MET A 1 12.46 -4.68 -13.80
C MET A 1 11.33 -5.06 -14.74
N GLU A 2 11.14 -6.34 -15.06
CA GLU A 2 9.95 -6.81 -15.79
C GLU A 2 8.91 -7.35 -14.82
N VAL A 3 7.64 -7.07 -15.08
CA VAL A 3 6.49 -7.64 -14.36
C VAL A 3 5.77 -8.59 -15.31
N ARG A 4 5.37 -9.74 -14.79
CA ARG A 4 4.68 -10.77 -15.56
C ARG A 4 3.28 -11.02 -15.04
N ASP A 5 2.39 -11.48 -15.92
CA ASP A 5 1.09 -12.02 -15.52
C ASP A 5 1.23 -13.48 -15.02
N LYS A 6 0.13 -14.06 -14.54
CA LYS A 6 0.06 -15.47 -14.11
C LYS A 6 0.35 -16.49 -15.22
N SER A 7 0.34 -16.08 -16.48
CA SER A 7 0.70 -16.92 -17.63
C SER A 7 2.19 -16.80 -17.99
N GLY A 8 2.93 -15.94 -17.30
CA GLY A 8 4.35 -15.68 -17.52
C GLY A 8 4.64 -14.64 -18.61
N ASN A 9 3.64 -13.95 -19.16
CA ASN A 9 3.84 -12.91 -20.16
C ASN A 9 4.32 -11.63 -19.51
N VAL A 10 5.30 -10.94 -20.12
CA VAL A 10 5.69 -9.59 -19.65
C VAL A 10 4.57 -8.62 -19.96
N ILE A 11 4.05 -7.95 -18.93
CA ILE A 11 2.96 -6.97 -19.03
C ILE A 11 3.41 -5.55 -18.71
N ALA A 12 4.53 -5.40 -18.00
CA ALA A 12 5.13 -4.10 -17.73
C ALA A 12 6.64 -4.22 -17.57
N SER A 13 7.34 -3.10 -17.78
CA SER A 13 8.76 -3.01 -17.50
C SER A 13 9.15 -1.59 -17.09
N SER A 14 9.94 -1.46 -16.02
CA SER A 14 10.58 -0.19 -15.65
C SER A 14 11.93 -0.06 -16.37
N ASN A 15 12.12 1.04 -17.11
CA ASN A 15 13.32 1.29 -17.92
C ASN A 15 13.82 2.75 -17.74
N PRO A 16 15.13 3.00 -17.47
CA PRO A 16 16.16 2.00 -17.18
C PRO A 16 15.83 1.18 -15.92
N PRO A 17 16.29 -0.09 -15.82
CA PRO A 17 15.94 -1.01 -14.73
C PRO A 17 16.25 -0.50 -13.32
N GLU A 18 17.12 0.52 -13.22
CA GLU A 18 17.49 1.26 -12.00
C GLU A 18 16.33 2.10 -11.43
N SER A 19 15.35 2.50 -12.25
CA SER A 19 14.45 3.60 -11.88
C SER A 19 13.42 3.24 -10.80
N ARG A 20 13.23 1.94 -10.49
CA ARG A 20 12.20 1.41 -9.56
C ARG A 20 10.90 2.23 -9.64
N ARG A 21 10.42 2.47 -10.87
CA ARG A 21 9.24 3.30 -11.15
C ARG A 21 8.34 2.62 -12.15
N PHE A 22 7.06 2.58 -11.80
CA PHE A 22 5.94 2.13 -12.63
C PHE A 22 4.81 3.18 -12.61
N ASP A 23 5.14 4.44 -12.31
CA ASP A 23 4.18 5.55 -12.20
C ASP A 23 3.24 5.64 -13.41
N ASN A 24 1.95 5.90 -13.15
CA ASN A 24 0.89 6.07 -14.15
C ASN A 24 0.73 4.87 -15.10
N MET A 25 1.12 3.67 -14.68
CA MET A 25 0.96 2.46 -15.49
C MET A 25 -0.36 1.74 -15.20
N ILE A 26 -0.84 0.98 -16.18
CA ILE A 26 -1.95 0.04 -16.02
C ILE A 26 -1.36 -1.37 -16.05
N ILE A 27 -1.37 -2.06 -14.91
CA ILE A 27 -0.79 -3.38 -14.71
C ILE A 27 -1.79 -4.26 -13.96
N HIS A 28 -2.74 -4.82 -14.70
CA HIS A 28 -3.73 -5.73 -14.11
C HIS A 28 -3.19 -7.14 -13.95
N GLY A 29 -3.35 -7.72 -12.76
CA GLY A 29 -2.97 -9.11 -12.50
C GLY A 29 -1.46 -9.38 -12.57
N GLY A 30 -0.64 -8.37 -12.27
CA GLY A 30 0.80 -8.51 -12.21
C GLY A 30 1.24 -9.35 -11.01
N ASP A 31 2.27 -10.17 -11.22
CA ASP A 31 2.94 -10.93 -10.17
C ASP A 31 4.08 -10.11 -9.58
N PHE A 32 3.86 -9.64 -8.35
CA PHE A 32 4.81 -8.94 -7.50
C PHE A 32 5.14 -9.74 -6.22
N ALA A 33 4.73 -11.01 -6.14
CA ALA A 33 4.80 -11.79 -4.92
C ALA A 33 6.26 -12.00 -4.48
N GLY A 34 6.53 -11.69 -3.21
CA GLY A 34 7.86 -11.83 -2.59
C GLY A 34 8.95 -10.95 -3.18
N LEU A 35 8.61 -9.96 -4.01
CA LEU A 35 9.60 -9.09 -4.64
C LEU A 35 10.10 -8.03 -3.67
N GLU A 36 11.39 -7.72 -3.80
CA GLU A 36 12.02 -6.59 -3.11
C GLU A 36 11.68 -5.30 -3.86
N LEU A 37 10.72 -4.54 -3.33
CA LEU A 37 10.18 -3.32 -3.93
C LEU A 37 10.38 -2.09 -3.03
N GLU A 38 11.37 -2.14 -2.13
CA GLU A 38 11.68 -1.03 -1.23
C GLU A 38 11.87 0.29 -2.00
N GLY A 39 11.15 1.34 -1.62
CA GLY A 39 11.23 2.65 -2.26
C GLY A 39 10.78 2.68 -3.73
N ILE A 40 10.10 1.64 -4.23
CA ILE A 40 9.50 1.65 -5.56
C ILE A 40 8.43 2.73 -5.64
N SER A 41 8.21 3.29 -6.82
CA SER A 41 7.10 4.19 -7.07
C SER A 41 6.11 3.56 -8.03
N PHE A 42 4.84 3.52 -7.61
CA PHE A 42 3.66 3.15 -8.39
C PHE A 42 2.68 4.33 -8.46
N ASP A 43 3.14 5.56 -8.22
CA ASP A 43 2.34 6.78 -8.19
C ASP A 43 1.31 6.85 -9.31
N GLY A 44 0.02 6.99 -8.96
CA GLY A 44 -1.07 7.09 -9.93
C GLY A 44 -1.31 5.84 -10.79
N SER A 45 -0.76 4.68 -10.42
CA SER A 45 -0.91 3.45 -11.22
C SER A 45 -2.22 2.71 -10.92
N ASP A 46 -2.70 1.99 -11.92
CA ASP A 46 -3.77 1.02 -11.78
C ASP A 46 -3.15 -0.39 -11.71
N LEU A 47 -3.16 -0.98 -10.53
CA LEU A 47 -2.54 -2.28 -10.24
C LEU A 47 -3.57 -3.36 -9.92
N GLN A 48 -4.85 -3.14 -10.21
CA GLN A 48 -5.95 -4.02 -9.79
C GLN A 48 -5.68 -5.50 -10.05
N PHE A 49 -6.14 -6.36 -9.14
CA PHE A 49 -6.02 -7.82 -9.20
C PHE A 49 -4.58 -8.38 -9.16
N SER A 50 -3.57 -7.54 -8.92
CA SER A 50 -2.17 -7.96 -8.80
C SER A 50 -1.88 -8.68 -7.48
N ASP A 51 -0.80 -9.46 -7.46
CA ASP A 51 -0.35 -10.23 -6.30
C ASP A 51 0.93 -9.62 -5.73
N PHE A 52 0.84 -9.05 -4.53
CA PHE A 52 1.91 -8.51 -3.71
C PHE A 52 2.14 -9.35 -2.45
N THR A 53 1.74 -10.63 -2.43
CA THR A 53 1.90 -11.51 -1.28
C THR A 53 3.35 -11.50 -0.80
N ASN A 54 3.57 -11.16 0.48
CA ASN A 54 4.89 -11.04 1.11
C ASN A 54 5.87 -10.09 0.39
N ALA A 55 5.41 -9.17 -0.45
CA ALA A 55 6.28 -8.19 -1.10
C ALA A 55 6.82 -7.18 -0.07
N ASN A 56 8.07 -6.76 -0.25
CA ASN A 56 8.65 -5.67 0.54
C ASN A 56 8.36 -4.34 -0.16
N LEU A 57 7.34 -3.62 0.30
CA LEU A 57 6.95 -2.29 -0.18
C LEU A 57 7.38 -1.19 0.81
N TYR A 58 8.40 -1.46 1.64
CA TYR A 58 8.90 -0.51 2.61
C TYR A 58 9.29 0.80 1.93
N GLY A 59 8.75 1.92 2.40
CA GLY A 59 9.04 3.24 1.82
C GLY A 59 8.56 3.45 0.37
N ALA A 60 7.73 2.56 -0.18
CA ALA A 60 7.21 2.70 -1.54
C ALA A 60 6.32 3.95 -1.68
N ASN A 61 6.28 4.56 -2.86
CA ASN A 61 5.26 5.54 -3.21
C ASN A 61 4.07 4.84 -3.88
N LEU A 62 2.95 4.76 -3.16
CA LEU A 62 1.66 4.20 -3.59
C LEU A 62 0.57 5.29 -3.65
N SER A 63 0.95 6.56 -3.63
CA SER A 63 -0.01 7.65 -3.71
C SER A 63 -0.82 7.57 -5.01
N ASP A 64 -2.12 7.87 -4.89
CA ASP A 64 -3.11 7.82 -5.97
C ASP A 64 -3.19 6.45 -6.70
N THR A 65 -2.67 5.38 -6.11
CA THR A 65 -2.63 4.04 -6.73
C THR A 65 -3.92 3.26 -6.48
N ASP A 66 -4.41 2.56 -7.50
CA ASP A 66 -5.52 1.62 -7.37
C ASP A 66 -5.00 0.19 -7.13
N LEU A 67 -5.07 -0.27 -5.88
CA LEU A 67 -4.76 -1.62 -5.42
C LEU A 67 -6.04 -2.42 -5.10
N SER A 68 -7.17 -2.04 -5.70
CA SER A 68 -8.43 -2.74 -5.47
C SER A 68 -8.32 -4.21 -5.91
N TYR A 69 -8.86 -5.10 -5.06
CA TYR A 69 -8.85 -6.55 -5.27
C TYR A 69 -7.46 -7.19 -5.41
N CYS A 70 -6.39 -6.48 -5.03
CA CYS A 70 -5.05 -7.05 -4.94
C CYS A 70 -4.91 -7.99 -3.74
N VAL A 71 -3.94 -8.90 -3.83
CA VAL A 71 -3.50 -9.71 -2.69
C VAL A 71 -2.23 -9.07 -2.13
N LEU A 72 -2.28 -8.54 -0.92
CA LEU A 72 -1.15 -7.93 -0.20
C LEU A 72 -0.88 -8.66 1.13
N ALA A 73 -1.28 -9.93 1.23
CA ALA A 73 -1.14 -10.71 2.44
C ALA A 73 0.33 -10.80 2.87
N GLY A 74 0.62 -10.40 4.11
CA GLY A 74 1.97 -10.36 4.66
C GLY A 74 2.91 -9.30 4.05
N ALA A 75 2.42 -8.43 3.15
CA ALA A 75 3.23 -7.37 2.56
C ALA A 75 3.71 -6.36 3.61
N ASP A 76 4.91 -5.84 3.42
CA ASP A 76 5.48 -4.80 4.27
C ASP A 76 5.26 -3.42 3.66
N LEU A 77 4.29 -2.66 4.17
CA LEU A 77 3.90 -1.32 3.74
C LEU A 77 4.37 -0.24 4.73
N ARG A 78 5.32 -0.56 5.61
CA ARG A 78 5.82 0.41 6.58
C ARG A 78 6.52 1.56 5.84
N PHE A 79 6.29 2.79 6.30
CA PHE A 79 6.85 4.02 5.70
C PHE A 79 6.45 4.32 4.24
N SER A 80 5.53 3.57 3.62
CA SER A 80 5.07 3.90 2.26
C SER A 80 4.22 5.17 2.22
N PHE A 81 4.31 5.95 1.15
CA PHE A 81 3.37 7.03 0.86
C PHE A 81 2.08 6.43 0.30
N MET A 82 0.93 6.76 0.90
CA MET A 82 -0.35 6.11 0.60
C MET A 82 -1.50 7.12 0.57
N ASP A 83 -1.21 8.35 0.14
CA ASP A 83 -2.24 9.37 -0.02
C ASP A 83 -3.22 8.94 -1.11
N ASN A 84 -4.52 8.93 -0.82
CA ASN A 84 -5.60 8.56 -1.75
C ASN A 84 -5.50 7.15 -2.37
N VAL A 85 -4.75 6.22 -1.76
CA VAL A 85 -4.64 4.84 -2.26
C VAL A 85 -5.97 4.09 -2.11
N LYS A 86 -6.32 3.24 -3.08
CA LYS A 86 -7.51 2.38 -3.00
C LYS A 86 -7.13 0.95 -2.71
N PHE A 87 -7.62 0.41 -1.60
CA PHE A 87 -7.53 -1.00 -1.21
C PHE A 87 -8.89 -1.69 -1.24
N CYS A 88 -9.84 -1.20 -2.04
CA CYS A 88 -11.21 -1.73 -2.07
C CYS A 88 -11.23 -3.24 -2.34
N GLY A 89 -11.75 -4.03 -1.41
CA GLY A 89 -11.79 -5.49 -1.51
C GLY A 89 -10.43 -6.20 -1.53
N ALA A 90 -9.32 -5.51 -1.21
CA ALA A 90 -7.99 -6.11 -1.17
C ALA A 90 -7.82 -7.08 0.01
N ASP A 91 -6.98 -8.11 -0.16
CA ASP A 91 -6.56 -8.99 0.93
C ASP A 91 -5.28 -8.45 1.58
N LEU A 92 -5.41 -7.83 2.75
CA LEU A 92 -4.33 -7.21 3.51
C LEU A 92 -4.01 -7.99 4.79
N ARG A 93 -4.36 -9.28 4.84
CA ARG A 93 -4.13 -10.11 6.02
C ARG A 93 -2.66 -10.13 6.42
N GLY A 94 -2.38 -9.82 7.68
CA GLY A 94 -1.01 -9.77 8.19
C GLY A 94 -0.11 -8.71 7.56
N ALA A 95 -0.65 -7.80 6.73
CA ALA A 95 0.12 -6.70 6.16
C ALA A 95 0.60 -5.74 7.26
N ARG A 96 1.75 -5.10 7.03
CA ARG A 96 2.41 -4.27 8.05
C ARG A 96 2.36 -2.80 7.65
N PHE A 97 1.68 -2.00 8.45
CA PHE A 97 1.51 -0.55 8.30
C PHE A 97 2.11 0.26 9.47
N GLY A 98 2.41 -0.40 10.60
CA GLY A 98 2.83 0.25 11.83
C GLY A 98 4.21 0.92 11.78
N LEU A 99 4.71 1.31 12.96
CA LEU A 99 6.05 1.89 13.12
C LEU A 99 7.10 1.05 12.40
N GLY A 100 7.88 1.68 11.53
CA GLY A 100 9.09 1.03 11.06
C GLY A 100 10.21 1.15 12.10
N GLU A 101 11.34 0.51 11.81
CA GLU A 101 12.44 0.30 12.77
C GLU A 101 13.04 1.60 13.33
N LEU A 102 12.82 2.72 12.62
CA LEU A 102 13.34 4.05 12.95
C LEU A 102 12.36 4.93 13.74
N GLY A 103 11.20 4.41 14.16
CA GLY A 103 10.28 5.13 15.06
C GLY A 103 9.42 6.23 14.42
N GLY A 104 9.31 6.26 13.10
CA GLY A 104 8.36 7.11 12.38
C GLY A 104 7.05 6.38 12.13
N GLY A 105 5.94 7.00 12.50
CA GLY A 105 4.60 6.50 12.20
C GLY A 105 4.21 6.76 10.74
N LEU A 106 3.53 5.80 10.14
CA LEU A 106 2.91 5.95 8.83
C LEU A 106 1.67 6.86 8.95
N CYS A 107 1.51 7.80 8.02
CA CYS A 107 0.29 8.59 7.88
C CYS A 107 -0.53 8.07 6.70
N ILE A 108 -1.74 7.57 6.97
CA ILE A 108 -2.66 7.05 5.96
C ILE A 108 -3.74 8.10 5.72
N TYR A 109 -3.59 8.89 4.67
CA TYR A 109 -4.51 9.97 4.34
C TYR A 109 -5.42 9.59 3.17
N SER A 110 -6.74 9.71 3.36
CA SER A 110 -7.75 9.48 2.31
C SER A 110 -7.69 8.09 1.65
N ALA A 111 -7.13 7.08 2.33
CA ALA A 111 -7.08 5.72 1.79
C ALA A 111 -8.46 5.05 1.91
N ASP A 112 -8.82 4.23 0.92
CA ASP A 112 -10.08 3.48 0.91
C ASP A 112 -9.85 2.00 1.13
N PHE A 113 -10.11 1.51 2.34
CA PHE A 113 -10.08 0.09 2.71
C PHE A 113 -11.47 -0.57 2.65
N SER A 114 -12.47 0.02 1.98
CA SER A 114 -13.82 -0.56 1.93
C SER A 114 -13.81 -2.01 1.44
N GLY A 115 -14.37 -2.91 2.25
CA GLY A 115 -14.40 -4.33 1.95
C GLY A 115 -13.05 -5.07 2.01
N ALA A 116 -11.95 -4.39 2.37
CA ALA A 116 -10.64 -5.03 2.52
C ALA A 116 -10.62 -6.01 3.70
N ASN A 117 -9.85 -7.08 3.57
CA ASN A 117 -9.58 -7.99 4.67
C ASN A 117 -8.35 -7.53 5.46
N LEU A 118 -8.57 -6.98 6.66
CA LEU A 118 -7.52 -6.47 7.55
C LEU A 118 -7.17 -7.44 8.70
N GLU A 119 -7.60 -8.71 8.63
CA GLU A 119 -7.34 -9.67 9.71
C GLU A 119 -5.82 -9.83 9.97
N GLY A 120 -5.40 -9.54 11.20
CA GLY A 120 -4.00 -9.63 11.62
C GLY A 120 -3.08 -8.55 11.05
N ALA A 121 -3.60 -7.56 10.32
CA ALA A 121 -2.80 -6.42 9.87
C ALA A 121 -2.29 -5.61 11.07
N ASP A 122 -1.03 -5.18 11.02
CA ASP A 122 -0.38 -4.41 12.08
C ASP A 122 -0.35 -2.94 11.73
N PHE A 123 -1.18 -2.15 12.40
CA PHE A 123 -1.21 -0.68 12.27
C PHE A 123 -0.60 0.05 13.46
N THR A 124 0.17 -0.64 14.32
CA THR A 124 0.67 -0.07 15.57
C THR A 124 1.44 1.23 15.34
N GLY A 125 0.91 2.35 15.85
CA GLY A 125 1.54 3.67 15.75
C GLY A 125 1.38 4.36 14.39
N ALA A 126 0.57 3.79 13.50
CA ALA A 126 0.12 4.51 12.30
C ALA A 126 -1.00 5.50 12.66
N THR A 127 -1.10 6.57 11.87
CA THR A 127 -2.18 7.54 11.96
C THR A 127 -3.06 7.50 10.73
N TYR A 128 -4.31 7.96 10.85
CA TYR A 128 -5.24 8.01 9.72
C TYR A 128 -5.97 9.35 9.62
N GLY A 129 -6.23 9.76 8.37
CA GLY A 129 -6.97 10.97 8.05
C GLY A 129 -8.49 10.84 8.19
N PRO A 130 -9.21 11.97 8.27
CA PRO A 130 -10.66 11.99 8.40
C PRO A 130 -11.38 11.39 7.19
N GLU A 131 -10.76 11.43 6.01
CA GLU A 131 -11.28 10.87 4.75
C GLU A 131 -10.92 9.39 4.56
N THR A 132 -10.17 8.78 5.48
CA THR A 132 -9.82 7.36 5.38
C THR A 132 -11.07 6.50 5.64
N VAL A 133 -11.37 5.61 4.69
CA VAL A 133 -12.52 4.71 4.75
C VAL A 133 -12.06 3.34 5.21
N PHE A 134 -12.71 2.78 6.24
CA PHE A 134 -12.41 1.44 6.77
C PHE A 134 -13.50 0.42 6.39
N PRO A 135 -13.21 -0.90 6.46
CA PRO A 135 -14.23 -1.93 6.31
C PRO A 135 -15.38 -1.75 7.31
N THR A 136 -16.58 -2.20 6.94
CA THR A 136 -17.73 -2.16 7.84
C THR A 136 -17.45 -2.98 9.11
N GLY A 137 -17.66 -2.37 10.28
CA GLY A 137 -17.43 -3.00 11.57
C GLY A 137 -15.97 -2.98 12.05
N PHE A 138 -15.05 -2.39 11.30
CA PHE A 138 -13.67 -2.18 11.73
C PHE A 138 -13.57 -0.96 12.66
N ASP A 139 -13.01 -1.13 13.85
CA ASP A 139 -12.67 -0.04 14.77
C ASP A 139 -11.16 0.23 14.71
N PRO A 140 -10.69 1.28 14.02
CA PRO A 140 -9.25 1.54 13.86
C PRO A 140 -8.51 1.66 15.20
N LYS A 141 -9.15 2.19 16.24
CA LYS A 141 -8.50 2.41 17.54
C LYS A 141 -8.16 1.09 18.25
N VAL A 142 -8.96 0.05 18.04
CA VAL A 142 -8.70 -1.30 18.60
C VAL A 142 -7.44 -1.91 17.98
N TYR A 143 -7.11 -1.54 16.73
CA TYR A 143 -5.96 -2.03 15.98
C TYR A 143 -4.73 -1.11 16.08
N GLY A 144 -4.72 -0.15 17.02
CA GLY A 144 -3.56 0.70 17.27
C GLY A 144 -3.41 1.90 16.35
N LEU A 145 -4.42 2.18 15.51
CA LEU A 145 -4.49 3.41 14.71
C LEU A 145 -4.94 4.58 15.57
N THR A 146 -4.30 5.73 15.39
CA THR A 146 -4.74 6.99 15.99
C THR A 146 -5.18 7.97 14.92
N PRO A 147 -6.30 8.70 15.09
CA PRO A 147 -6.67 9.74 14.14
C PRO A 147 -5.57 10.80 14.11
N MET A 148 -5.26 11.30 12.91
CA MET A 148 -4.29 12.38 12.74
C MET A 148 -4.71 13.62 13.53
N THR A 149 -3.74 14.33 14.09
CA THR A 149 -3.98 15.64 14.70
C THR A 149 -3.85 16.74 13.64
N PRO A 150 -4.43 17.94 13.85
CA PRO A 150 -4.24 19.08 12.94
C PRO A 150 -2.77 19.47 12.73
N ARG A 151 -1.87 19.09 13.65
CA ARG A 151 -0.43 19.30 13.52
C ARG A 151 0.20 18.35 12.49
N ASP A 152 -0.37 17.16 12.31
CA ASP A 152 0.08 16.16 11.35
C ASP A 152 -0.43 16.47 9.93
N ALA A 153 -1.50 17.27 9.81
CA ALA A 153 -2.05 17.76 8.54
C ALA A 153 -1.17 18.80 7.83
N ALA A 154 -0.32 19.49 8.60
CA ALA A 154 0.65 20.43 8.07
C ALA A 154 1.91 19.61 7.75
N GLY A 155 2.07 19.20 6.49
CA GLY A 155 3.34 18.66 6.01
C GLY A 155 4.52 19.60 6.34
N PRO A 156 5.77 19.12 6.26
CA PRO A 156 6.93 19.99 6.46
C PRO A 156 6.82 21.20 5.51
N ALA A 157 6.88 22.39 6.10
CA ALA A 157 6.86 23.68 5.39
C ALA A 157 8.01 23.81 4.39
#